data_AF-A0A6B3FSY4-F1
#
_entry.id   AF-A0A6B3FSY4-F1
#
_cell.length_a   1.000
_cell.length_b   1.000
_cell.length_c   1.000
_cell.angle_alpha   90.00
_cell.angle_beta   90.00
_cell.angle_gamma   90.00
#
_symmetry.space_group_name_H-M   'P 1'
#
loop_
_entity.id
_entity.type
_entity.pdbx_description
1 polymer ?
#
loop_
_entity_poly.entity_id
_entity_poly.type
_entity_poly.pdbx_seq_one_letter_code
_entity_poly.pdbx_strand_id
1 'polypeptide(L)'
;PARPHVDMEHGGVLRVDGLTVRRPGRGAVGPLDLEARPGEWLALTGPTGCGKSTLLRAVAQLVPASGTATLGGVPLDSLDPEQLYRLVGFVPEGP
;
A
#
# COMPACT_ATOMS: atom_id res chain seq x y z
N PRO A 1 -11.85 13.33 17.40
CA PRO A 1 -12.41 12.14 16.71
C PRO A 1 -11.77 10.88 17.29
N ALA A 2 -12.44 9.72 17.26
CA ALA A 2 -11.84 8.46 17.73
C ALA A 2 -10.66 8.06 16.81
N ARG A 3 -9.58 7.52 17.38
CA ARG A 3 -8.44 7.00 16.61
C ARG A 3 -8.89 5.73 15.86
N PRO A 4 -8.65 5.61 14.54
CA PRO A 4 -8.94 4.39 13.80
C PRO A 4 -8.12 3.22 14.38
N HIS A 5 -8.70 2.02 14.45
CA HIS A 5 -8.03 0.84 15.01
C HIS A 5 -8.09 -0.30 13.99
N VAL A 6 -6.94 -0.88 13.65
CA VAL A 6 -6.87 -2.08 12.82
C VAL A 6 -6.95 -3.29 13.73
N ASP A 7 -8.00 -4.08 13.56
CA ASP A 7 -8.12 -5.37 14.23
C ASP A 7 -7.20 -6.39 13.54
N MET A 8 -6.06 -6.65 14.18
CA MET A 8 -5.08 -7.63 13.70
C MET A 8 -5.44 -9.06 14.11
N GLU A 9 -6.32 -9.26 15.11
CA GLU A 9 -6.76 -10.59 15.57
C GLU A 9 -7.71 -11.24 14.56
N HIS A 10 -8.56 -10.43 13.93
CA HIS A 10 -9.48 -10.88 12.87
C HIS A 10 -8.89 -10.76 11.46
N GLY A 11 -7.55 -10.69 11.38
CA GLY A 11 -6.82 -11.04 10.19
C GLY A 11 -6.68 -9.94 9.15
N GLY A 12 -6.30 -8.73 9.58
CA GLY A 12 -5.96 -7.55 8.75
C GLY A 12 -5.63 -7.82 7.27
N VAL A 13 -6.67 -8.00 6.45
CA VAL A 13 -6.53 -8.23 5.01
C VAL A 13 -6.07 -6.91 4.40
N LEU A 14 -4.98 -6.95 3.62
CA LEU A 14 -4.58 -5.82 2.80
C LEU A 14 -5.40 -5.85 1.53
N ARG A 15 -6.19 -4.80 1.30
CA ARG A 15 -6.94 -4.62 0.07
C ARG A 15 -6.52 -3.33 -0.61
N VAL A 16 -6.20 -3.44 -1.89
CA VAL A 16 -5.82 -2.32 -2.75
C VAL A 16 -6.78 -2.29 -3.93
N ASP A 17 -7.43 -1.15 -4.15
CA ASP A 17 -8.40 -0.97 -5.23
C ASP A 17 -8.03 0.28 -6.06
N GLY A 18 -7.79 0.07 -7.36
CA GLY A 18 -7.53 1.12 -8.35
C GLY A 18 -6.28 1.95 -8.11
N LEU A 19 -5.30 1.45 -7.34
CA LEU A 19 -4.17 2.26 -6.87
C LEU A 19 -3.32 2.74 -8.04
N THR A 20 -3.22 4.06 -8.20
CA THR A 20 -2.57 4.69 -9.34
C THR A 20 -1.68 5.84 -8.89
N VAL A 21 -0.41 5.81 -9.30
CA VAL A 21 0.56 6.88 -9.00
C VAL A 21 0.80 7.71 -10.25
N ARG A 22 0.59 9.01 -10.17
CA ARG A 22 0.90 9.95 -11.26
C ARG A 22 2.24 10.62 -11.00
N ARG A 23 3.16 10.52 -11.95
CA ARG A 23 4.49 11.15 -11.87
C ARG A 23 4.63 12.24 -12.93
N PRO A 24 5.07 13.46 -12.55
CA PRO A 24 5.36 14.52 -13.52
C PRO A 24 6.34 14.03 -14.59
N GLY A 25 5.99 14.24 -15.88
CA GLY A 25 6.85 13.88 -17.01
C GLY A 25 7.03 12.38 -17.29
N ARG A 26 6.44 11.47 -16.50
CA ARG A 26 6.56 10.00 -16.68
C ARG A 26 5.23 9.24 -16.75
N GLY A 27 4.11 9.95 -16.78
CA GLY A 27 2.78 9.36 -16.86
C GLY A 27 2.30 8.71 -15.56
N ALA A 28 1.24 7.91 -15.67
CA ALA A 28 0.65 7.17 -14.55
C ALA A 28 1.20 5.73 -14.48
N VAL A 29 1.31 5.20 -13.27
CA VAL A 29 1.60 3.79 -12.98
C VAL A 29 0.39 3.21 -12.26
N GLY A 30 -0.12 2.08 -12.74
CA GLY A 30 -1.36 1.47 -12.28
C GLY A 30 -2.43 1.42 -13.40
N PRO A 31 -3.69 1.12 -13.07
CA PRO A 31 -4.18 0.81 -11.73
C PRO A 31 -3.64 -0.53 -11.19
N LEU A 32 -3.54 -0.65 -9.87
CA LEU A 32 -3.27 -1.91 -9.18
C LEU A 32 -4.47 -2.27 -8.31
N ASP A 33 -5.00 -3.47 -8.55
CA ASP A 33 -5.98 -4.13 -7.70
C ASP A 33 -5.35 -5.39 -7.12
N LEU A 34 -5.34 -5.53 -5.79
CA LEU A 34 -4.90 -6.76 -5.13
C LEU A 34 -5.56 -6.95 -3.76
N GLU A 35 -5.59 -8.21 -3.33
CA GLU A 35 -5.98 -8.63 -1.98
C GLU A 35 -4.90 -9.56 -1.45
N ALA A 36 -4.42 -9.30 -0.23
CA ALA A 36 -3.48 -10.16 0.49
C ALA A 36 -4.05 -10.50 1.86
N ARG A 37 -4.28 -11.79 2.11
CA ARG A 37 -4.74 -12.29 3.42
C ARG A 37 -3.56 -12.43 4.39
N PRO A 38 -3.80 -12.46 5.71
CA PRO A 38 -2.76 -12.75 6.68
C PRO A 38 -2.02 -14.05 6.37
N GLY A 39 -0.69 -14.00 6.45
CA GLY A 39 0.18 -15.13 6.17
C GLY A 39 0.41 -15.41 4.67
N GLU A 40 -0.25 -14.69 3.77
CA GLU A 40 0.00 -14.81 2.33
C GLU A 40 1.23 -14.02 1.90
N TRP A 41 1.93 -14.59 0.91
CA TRP A 41 3.06 -13.96 0.23
C TRP A 41 2.64 -13.65 -1.20
N LEU A 42 2.68 -12.37 -1.58
CA LEU A 42 2.41 -11.93 -2.95
C LEU A 42 3.67 -11.41 -3.60
N ALA A 43 3.88 -11.80 -4.86
CA ALA A 43 4.98 -11.32 -5.68
C ALA A 43 4.46 -10.39 -6.79
N LEU A 44 4.80 -9.11 -6.73
CA LEU A 44 4.58 -8.18 -7.83
C LEU A 44 5.77 -8.24 -8.80
N THR A 45 5.54 -8.81 -9.99
CA THR A 45 6.59 -9.03 -11.00
C THR A 45 6.37 -8.17 -12.25
N GLY A 46 7.40 -8.08 -13.10
CA GLY A 46 7.35 -7.34 -14.37
C GLY A 46 8.68 -6.68 -14.74
N PRO A 47 8.81 -6.11 -15.95
CA PRO A 47 10.05 -5.51 -16.43
C PRO A 47 10.60 -4.40 -15.55
N THR A 48 11.90 -4.14 -15.61
CA THR A 48 12.51 -2.97 -14.96
C THR A 48 11.87 -1.70 -15.49
N GLY A 49 11.55 -0.75 -14.60
CA GLY A 49 10.92 0.52 -14.96
C GLY A 49 9.39 0.49 -15.11
N CYS A 50 8.73 -0.66 -15.07
CA CYS A 50 7.26 -0.72 -15.17
C CYS A 50 6.51 -0.10 -13.96
N GLY A 51 7.22 0.21 -12.88
CA GLY A 51 6.69 0.97 -11.75
C GLY A 51 6.35 0.17 -10.49
N LYS A 52 6.80 -1.10 -10.38
CA LYS A 52 6.63 -1.95 -9.17
C LYS A 52 7.01 -1.23 -7.88
N SER A 53 8.24 -0.72 -7.80
CA SER A 53 8.73 -0.02 -6.62
C SER A 53 8.01 1.32 -6.37
N THR A 54 7.32 1.87 -7.37
CA THR A 54 6.45 3.04 -7.19
C THR A 54 5.10 2.65 -6.59
N LEU A 55 4.49 1.56 -7.07
CA LEU A 55 3.25 1.03 -6.51
C LEU A 55 3.45 0.52 -5.07
N LEU A 56 4.54 -0.19 -4.78
CA LEU A 56 4.85 -0.66 -3.42
C LEU A 56 5.06 0.51 -2.44
N ARG A 57 5.73 1.59 -2.88
CA ARG A 57 5.84 2.82 -2.08
C ARG A 57 4.49 3.48 -1.84
N ALA A 58 3.58 3.44 -2.82
CA ALA A 58 2.24 3.99 -2.68
C ALA A 58 1.39 3.19 -1.68
N VAL A 59 1.42 1.85 -1.74
CA VAL A 59 0.76 0.99 -0.74
C VAL A 59 1.28 1.32 0.66
N ALA A 60 2.60 1.50 0.81
CA ALA A 60 3.26 1.88 2.05
C ALA A 60 3.05 3.36 2.46
N GLN A 61 2.20 4.11 1.76
CA GLN A 61 1.92 5.53 2.01
C GLN A 61 3.15 6.46 1.94
N LEU A 62 4.20 6.05 1.21
CA LEU A 62 5.44 6.82 1.05
C LEU A 62 5.40 7.80 -0.14
N VAL A 63 4.44 7.62 -1.06
CA VAL A 63 4.20 8.53 -2.18
C VAL A 63 2.69 8.68 -2.40
N PRO A 64 2.22 9.86 -2.86
CA PRO A 64 0.80 10.07 -3.11
C PRO A 64 0.30 9.19 -4.26
N ALA A 65 -0.93 8.69 -4.12
CA ALA A 65 -1.63 7.90 -5.12
C ALA A 65 -3.13 8.21 -5.08
N SER A 66 -3.82 7.92 -6.18
CA SER A 66 -5.28 7.79 -6.19
C SER A 66 -5.68 6.33 -6.01
N GLY A 67 -6.94 6.07 -5.70
CA GLY A 67 -7.42 4.74 -5.30
C GLY A 67 -7.33 4.56 -3.79
N THR A 68 -7.50 3.33 -3.31
CA THR A 68 -7.53 3.04 -1.88
C THR A 68 -6.62 1.87 -1.52
N ALA A 69 -5.96 1.97 -0.37
CA ALA A 69 -5.30 0.86 0.30
C ALA A 69 -5.84 0.77 1.73
N THR A 70 -6.36 -0.39 2.11
CA THR A 70 -6.94 -0.63 3.43
C THR A 70 -6.30 -1.85 4.07
N LEU A 71 -6.18 -1.84 5.40
CA LEU A 71 -5.76 -2.99 6.19
C LEU A 71 -6.85 -3.31 7.20
N GLY A 72 -7.44 -4.50 7.12
CA GLY A 72 -8.59 -4.86 7.97
C GLY A 72 -9.77 -3.90 7.79
N GLY A 73 -9.96 -3.34 6.59
CA GLY A 73 -11.00 -2.36 6.28
C GLY A 73 -10.70 -0.92 6.71
N VAL A 74 -9.58 -0.65 7.37
CA VAL A 74 -9.16 0.70 7.75
C VAL A 74 -8.29 1.30 6.63
N PRO A 75 -8.62 2.49 6.09
CA PRO A 75 -7.77 3.17 5.11
C PRO A 75 -6.40 3.52 5.69
N LEU A 76 -5.34 3.12 4.99
CA LEU A 76 -3.96 3.35 5.45
C LEU A 76 -3.59 4.83 5.49
N ASP A 77 -4.19 5.66 4.64
CA ASP A 77 -4.01 7.11 4.59
C ASP A 77 -4.73 7.85 5.72
N SER A 78 -5.64 7.18 6.44
CA SER A 78 -6.33 7.72 7.61
C SER A 78 -5.57 7.50 8.93
N LEU A 79 -4.54 6.66 8.92
CA LEU A 79 -3.73 6.34 10.10
C LEU A 79 -2.74 7.48 10.38
N ASP A 80 -2.50 7.76 11.66
CA ASP A 80 -1.35 8.59 12.02
C ASP A 80 -0.03 7.83 11.78
N PRO A 81 1.12 8.53 11.63
CA PRO A 81 2.39 7.89 11.29
C PRO A 81 2.83 6.79 12.27
N GLU A 82 2.53 6.93 13.56
CA GLU A 82 2.89 5.95 14.58
C GLU A 82 2.07 4.66 14.42
N GLN A 83 0.78 4.78 14.11
CA GLN A 83 -0.08 3.64 13.79
C GLN A 83 0.38 2.95 12.50
N LEU A 84 0.66 3.72 11.46
CA LEU A 84 1.08 3.18 10.16
C LEU A 84 2.38 2.37 10.28
N TYR A 85 3.41 2.91 10.93
CA TYR A 85 4.72 2.24 11.03
C TYR A 85 4.72 0.97 11.90
N ARG A 86 3.75 0.83 12.81
CA ARG A 86 3.55 -0.42 13.55
C ARG A 86 2.94 -1.53 12.69
N LEU A 87 2.21 -1.16 11.65
CA LEU A 87 1.44 -2.09 10.82
C LEU A 87 2.12 -2.38 9.49
N VAL A 88 2.86 -1.41 8.95
CA VAL A 88 3.48 -1.49 7.62
C VAL A 88 4.98 -1.29 7.75
N GLY A 89 5.73 -2.36 7.47
CA GLY A 89 7.16 -2.31 7.25
C GLY A 89 7.48 -2.18 5.76
N PHE A 90 8.39 -1.27 5.41
CA PHE A 90 8.89 -1.13 4.04
C PHE A 90 10.40 -1.35 4.01
N VAL A 91 10.85 -2.32 3.21
CA VAL A 91 12.27 -2.60 3.00
C VAL A 91 12.64 -2.11 1.60
N PRO A 92 13.51 -1.08 1.47
CA PRO A 92 13.95 -0.58 0.17
C PRO A 92 14.87 -1.58 -0.55
N GLU A 93 14.95 -1.46 -1.87
CA GLU A 93 15.81 -2.29 -2.75
C GLU A 93 17.32 -2.05 -2.54
N GLY A 94 17.69 -0.91 -1.96
CA GLY A 94 19.06 -0.55 -1.59
C GLY A 94 19.08 0.26 -0.29
N PRO A 95 20.28 0.56 0.27
CA PRO A 95 20.42 1.30 1.52
C PRO A 95 19.82 2.72 1.46
#